data_AF-A0A558CTI0-F1
#
_entry.id   AF-A0A558CTI0-F1
#
_cell.length_a   1.000
_cell.length_b   1.000
_cell.length_c   1.000
_cell.angle_alpha   90.00
_cell.angle_beta   90.00
_cell.angle_gamma   90.00
#
_symmetry.space_group_name_H-M   'P 1'
#
loop_
_entity.id
_entity.type
_entity.pdbx_description
1 polymer ?
#
loop_
_entity_poly.entity_id
_entity_poly.type
_entity_poly.pdbx_seq_one_letter_code
_entity_poly.pdbx_strand_id
1 'polypeptide(L)'
;MKIQVNANSACCSILTGLILMTLAVSLQAEELESAIARGGVLYDKWYKVIDVDAPTTPHALYPADKKYAKDAKNNWRCKECHGWDYQGKDGAYSKGKHHSGLVGINGANGKDVKEIVALLSAPPHGYGDKLSAADLNDLALFVSQGQADMDRYIDRASKAPKGDQAKGEAYFNTICAKCHGKDGLQPKEMPPLGSLMGNPWEVMHKVLNGQPAESMPSLRALDHQIAADILAHITTLPKER
;
A
#
# COMPACT_ATOMS: atom_id res chain seq x y z
N MET A 1 -38.24 66.46 -10.93
CA MET A 1 -37.66 65.71 -12.08
C MET A 1 -36.60 64.76 -11.52
N LYS A 2 -36.69 63.47 -11.87
CA LYS A 2 -35.90 62.29 -11.41
C LYS A 2 -34.37 62.53 -11.53
N ILE A 3 -33.51 62.27 -10.54
CA ILE A 3 -32.90 61.01 -10.03
C ILE A 3 -31.90 60.33 -11.01
N GLN A 4 -30.61 60.30 -10.57
CA GLN A 4 -29.51 59.30 -10.76
C GLN A 4 -28.96 59.00 -12.18
N VAL A 5 -27.76 58.45 -12.44
CA VAL A 5 -26.49 58.05 -11.76
C VAL A 5 -25.55 57.64 -12.92
N ASN A 6 -24.22 57.72 -12.77
CA ASN A 6 -23.38 56.56 -13.14
C ASN A 6 -22.01 56.58 -12.48
N ALA A 7 -21.70 55.41 -11.93
CA ALA A 7 -20.58 55.10 -11.05
C ALA A 7 -19.46 54.38 -11.81
N ASN A 8 -18.22 54.64 -11.36
CA ASN A 8 -17.07 53.78 -11.55
C ASN A 8 -17.26 52.42 -10.86
N SER A 9 -16.80 51.33 -11.49
CA SER A 9 -15.87 50.33 -10.90
C SER A 9 -15.96 48.99 -11.64
N ALA A 10 -14.90 48.63 -12.36
CA ALA A 10 -14.69 47.28 -12.87
C ALA A 10 -13.20 46.94 -12.83
N CYS A 11 -12.69 46.59 -11.65
CA CYS A 11 -11.35 46.01 -11.51
C CYS A 11 -11.18 45.32 -10.13
N CYS A 12 -11.95 44.26 -9.84
CA CYS A 12 -11.72 43.48 -8.60
C CYS A 12 -12.28 42.04 -8.62
N SER A 13 -12.27 41.32 -9.75
CA SER A 13 -12.90 39.99 -9.83
C SER A 13 -12.03 38.85 -10.37
N ILE A 14 -10.72 39.07 -10.61
CA ILE A 14 -9.84 38.03 -11.19
C ILE A 14 -8.99 37.31 -10.12
N LEU A 15 -8.71 37.93 -8.97
CA LEU A 15 -7.85 37.31 -7.93
C LEU A 15 -8.52 36.19 -7.11
N THR A 16 -9.84 36.17 -6.98
CA THR A 16 -10.56 35.17 -6.15
C THR A 16 -10.72 33.81 -6.81
N GLY A 17 -10.76 33.74 -8.15
CA GLY A 17 -10.90 32.47 -8.90
C GLY A 17 -9.63 31.61 -8.89
N LEU A 18 -8.45 32.23 -8.93
CA LEU A 18 -7.17 31.52 -8.95
C LEU A 18 -6.86 30.84 -7.60
N ILE A 19 -7.22 31.50 -6.49
CA ILE A 19 -7.02 30.99 -5.13
C ILE A 19 -7.93 29.78 -4.87
N LEU A 20 -9.21 29.83 -5.27
CA LEU A 20 -10.14 28.69 -5.12
C LEU A 20 -9.74 27.46 -5.93
N MET A 21 -9.20 27.63 -7.14
CA MET A 21 -8.73 26.51 -7.97
C MET A 21 -7.50 25.82 -7.34
N THR A 22 -6.55 26.57 -6.79
CA THR A 22 -5.35 25.99 -6.16
C THR A 22 -5.67 25.18 -4.90
N LEU A 23 -6.67 25.62 -4.11
CA LEU A 23 -7.10 24.90 -2.91
C LEU A 23 -7.79 23.57 -3.22
N ALA A 24 -8.61 23.51 -4.29
CA ALA A 24 -9.33 22.31 -4.68
C ALA A 24 -8.41 21.20 -5.23
N VAL A 25 -7.34 21.55 -5.96
CA VAL A 25 -6.39 20.58 -6.53
C VAL A 25 -5.58 19.89 -5.43
N SER A 26 -5.12 20.62 -4.41
CA SER A 26 -4.35 20.04 -3.30
C SER A 26 -5.17 19.05 -2.47
N LEU A 27 -6.44 19.36 -2.17
CA LEU A 27 -7.35 18.46 -1.46
C LEU A 27 -7.59 17.14 -2.22
N GLN A 28 -7.70 17.20 -3.55
CA GLN A 28 -7.89 16.00 -4.38
C GLN A 28 -6.63 15.12 -4.42
N ALA A 29 -5.43 15.71 -4.37
CA ALA A 29 -4.17 14.95 -4.34
C ALA A 29 -3.93 14.26 -2.98
N GLU A 30 -4.25 14.92 -1.87
CA GLU A 30 -4.15 14.35 -0.51
C GLU A 30 -5.10 13.16 -0.31
N GLU A 31 -6.34 13.29 -0.76
CA GLU A 31 -7.33 12.19 -0.75
C GLU A 31 -6.92 11.03 -1.65
N LEU A 32 -6.19 11.30 -2.75
CA LEU A 32 -5.71 10.24 -3.65
C LEU A 32 -4.59 9.41 -3.01
N GLU A 33 -3.55 10.02 -2.44
CA GLU A 33 -2.44 9.28 -1.84
C GLU A 33 -2.89 8.46 -0.62
N SER A 34 -3.77 9.02 0.20
CA SER A 34 -4.35 8.32 1.34
C SER A 34 -5.26 7.15 0.92
N ALA A 35 -6.07 7.32 -0.13
CA ALA A 35 -6.87 6.23 -0.71
C ALA A 35 -5.99 5.11 -1.29
N ILE A 36 -4.90 5.46 -2.00
CA ILE A 36 -3.94 4.48 -2.53
C ILE A 36 -3.25 3.74 -1.39
N ALA A 37 -2.81 4.44 -0.33
CA ALA A 37 -2.20 3.81 0.84
C ALA A 37 -3.18 2.83 1.50
N ARG A 38 -4.44 3.25 1.72
CA ARG A 38 -5.50 2.37 2.24
C ARG A 38 -5.73 1.14 1.34
N GLY A 39 -5.71 1.32 0.03
CA GLY A 39 -5.75 0.23 -0.96
C GLY A 39 -4.61 -0.78 -0.80
N GLY A 40 -3.40 -0.32 -0.46
CA GLY A 40 -2.28 -1.20 -0.12
C GLY A 40 -2.53 -2.02 1.15
N VAL A 41 -3.11 -1.42 2.18
CA VAL A 41 -3.49 -2.16 3.40
C VAL A 41 -4.58 -3.21 3.10
N LEU A 42 -5.54 -2.89 2.22
CA LEU A 42 -6.54 -3.85 1.74
C LEU A 42 -5.90 -5.01 0.96
N TYR A 43 -4.91 -4.72 0.10
CA TYR A 43 -4.15 -5.71 -0.67
C TYR A 43 -3.44 -6.74 0.24
N ASP A 44 -2.96 -6.31 1.39
CA ASP A 44 -2.39 -7.19 2.41
C ASP A 44 -3.46 -8.06 3.07
N LYS A 45 -4.46 -7.44 3.72
CA LYS A 45 -5.40 -8.17 4.59
C LYS A 45 -6.73 -7.44 4.76
N TRP A 46 -7.47 -7.30 3.66
CA TRP A 46 -8.74 -6.58 3.59
C TRP A 46 -9.71 -6.85 4.74
N TYR A 47 -9.92 -8.10 5.13
CA TYR A 47 -10.90 -8.46 6.16
C TYR A 47 -10.52 -7.90 7.54
N LYS A 48 -9.24 -7.65 7.82
CA LYS A 48 -8.81 -6.93 9.03
C LYS A 48 -9.00 -5.43 8.92
N VAL A 49 -8.89 -4.87 7.72
CA VAL A 49 -9.06 -3.43 7.49
C VAL A 49 -10.52 -3.02 7.68
N ILE A 50 -11.45 -3.82 7.17
CA ILE A 50 -12.90 -3.55 7.26
C ILE A 50 -13.56 -4.20 8.49
N ASP A 51 -12.76 -4.78 9.38
CA ASP A 51 -13.19 -5.42 10.63
C ASP A 51 -14.29 -6.49 10.46
N VAL A 52 -14.03 -7.47 9.58
CA VAL A 52 -14.89 -8.64 9.39
C VAL A 52 -14.10 -9.93 9.61
N ASP A 53 -14.84 -11.02 9.84
CA ASP A 53 -14.23 -12.34 9.95
C ASP A 53 -13.53 -12.75 8.64
N ALA A 54 -12.40 -13.44 8.79
CA ALA A 54 -11.70 -13.98 7.64
C ALA A 54 -12.58 -15.02 6.92
N PRO A 55 -12.54 -15.10 5.58
CA PRO A 55 -13.26 -16.13 4.84
C PRO A 55 -12.90 -17.54 5.31
N THR A 56 -13.90 -18.42 5.34
CA THR A 56 -13.75 -19.82 5.75
C THR A 56 -13.63 -20.78 4.56
N THR A 57 -14.16 -20.38 3.40
CA THR A 57 -14.04 -21.15 2.15
C THR A 57 -12.82 -20.67 1.36
N PRO A 58 -11.95 -21.55 0.85
CA PRO A 58 -10.82 -21.17 0.00
C PRO A 58 -11.22 -20.33 -1.21
N HIS A 59 -10.35 -19.40 -1.59
CA HIS A 59 -10.55 -18.59 -2.79
C HIS A 59 -10.53 -19.48 -4.05
N ALA A 60 -11.54 -19.33 -4.92
CA ALA A 60 -11.77 -20.22 -6.06
C ALA A 60 -10.61 -20.28 -7.08
N LEU A 61 -9.96 -19.15 -7.34
CA LEU A 61 -8.77 -19.07 -8.21
C LEU A 61 -7.46 -19.56 -7.58
N TYR A 62 -7.42 -19.81 -6.26
CA TYR A 62 -6.16 -20.26 -5.66
C TYR A 62 -5.92 -21.73 -6.04
N PRO A 63 -4.75 -22.09 -6.62
CA PRO A 63 -4.62 -23.43 -7.20
C PRO A 63 -4.60 -24.53 -6.14
N ALA A 64 -5.37 -25.59 -6.39
CA ALA A 64 -5.66 -26.64 -5.42
C ALA A 64 -4.42 -27.47 -5.01
N ASP A 65 -3.37 -27.47 -5.82
CA ASP A 65 -2.11 -28.17 -5.61
C ASP A 65 -1.07 -27.34 -4.81
N LYS A 66 -1.40 -26.09 -4.43
CA LYS A 66 -0.46 -25.18 -3.75
C LYS A 66 -0.63 -25.18 -2.23
N LYS A 67 0.41 -24.69 -1.55
CA LYS A 67 0.58 -24.77 -0.08
C LYS A 67 -0.64 -24.26 0.70
N TYR A 68 -1.26 -23.17 0.27
CA TYR A 68 -2.37 -22.52 0.98
C TYR A 68 -3.74 -22.83 0.37
N ALA A 69 -3.88 -23.90 -0.43
CA ALA A 69 -5.14 -24.27 -1.08
C ALA A 69 -6.29 -24.51 -0.10
N LYS A 70 -5.98 -24.99 1.11
CA LYS A 70 -6.97 -25.24 2.17
C LYS A 70 -6.99 -24.16 3.25
N ASP A 71 -6.25 -23.08 3.06
CA ASP A 71 -6.07 -22.02 4.04
C ASP A 71 -6.71 -20.72 3.54
N ALA A 72 -8.03 -20.62 3.72
CA ALA A 72 -8.83 -19.48 3.28
C ALA A 72 -8.32 -18.14 3.85
N LYS A 73 -7.80 -18.13 5.08
CA LYS A 73 -7.25 -16.92 5.71
C LYS A 73 -6.06 -16.37 4.95
N ASN A 74 -5.25 -17.23 4.33
CA ASN A 74 -4.10 -16.80 3.55
C ASN A 74 -4.45 -16.58 2.07
N ASN A 75 -5.23 -17.46 1.44
CA ASN A 75 -5.46 -17.39 0.00
C ASN A 75 -6.47 -16.34 -0.48
N TRP A 76 -7.21 -15.69 0.44
CA TRP A 76 -8.05 -14.52 0.13
C TRP A 76 -7.31 -13.17 0.18
N ARG A 77 -6.02 -13.18 0.54
CA ARG A 77 -5.16 -11.99 0.56
C ARG A 77 -4.55 -11.80 -0.82
N CYS A 78 -4.69 -10.61 -1.42
CA CYS A 78 -4.22 -10.34 -2.78
C CYS A 78 -2.72 -10.65 -2.92
N LYS A 79 -1.93 -10.28 -1.90
CA LYS A 79 -0.50 -10.58 -1.84
C LYS A 79 -0.16 -12.07 -1.98
N GLU A 80 -1.04 -12.99 -1.57
CA GLU A 80 -0.72 -14.43 -1.58
C GLU A 80 -0.70 -14.97 -3.01
N CYS A 81 -1.53 -14.42 -3.89
CA CYS A 81 -1.53 -14.74 -5.31
C CYS A 81 -0.52 -13.89 -6.08
N HIS A 82 -0.48 -12.58 -5.80
CA HIS A 82 0.18 -11.58 -6.63
C HIS A 82 1.54 -11.10 -6.10
N GLY A 83 1.97 -11.60 -4.94
CA GLY A 83 3.28 -11.33 -4.35
C GLY A 83 3.39 -10.01 -3.61
N TRP A 84 4.35 -9.92 -2.69
CA TRP A 84 4.66 -8.65 -2.02
C TRP A 84 5.38 -7.65 -2.93
N ASP A 85 6.03 -8.15 -3.98
CA ASP A 85 6.69 -7.38 -5.00
C ASP A 85 5.82 -7.13 -6.24
N TYR A 86 4.53 -7.48 -6.15
CA TYR A 86 3.50 -7.25 -7.17
C TYR A 86 3.68 -8.01 -8.49
N GLN A 87 4.67 -8.92 -8.56
CA GLN A 87 5.04 -9.65 -9.78
C GLN A 87 4.59 -11.12 -9.77
N GLY A 88 3.97 -11.60 -8.68
CA GLY A 88 3.45 -12.97 -8.57
C GLY A 88 4.49 -14.03 -8.93
N LYS A 89 4.13 -14.93 -9.86
CA LYS A 89 4.98 -16.02 -10.35
C LYS A 89 6.28 -15.58 -11.02
N ASP A 90 6.35 -14.33 -11.48
CA ASP A 90 7.52 -13.82 -12.20
C ASP A 90 8.49 -13.08 -11.26
N GLY A 91 8.11 -12.93 -9.98
CA GLY A 91 8.85 -12.18 -8.97
C GLY A 91 9.36 -13.00 -7.79
N ALA A 92 9.23 -12.42 -6.59
CA ALA A 92 9.68 -13.00 -5.32
C ALA A 92 8.96 -14.32 -4.99
N TYR A 93 7.76 -14.51 -5.56
CA TYR A 93 6.95 -15.73 -5.43
C TYR A 93 7.12 -16.67 -6.64
N SER A 94 8.20 -16.55 -7.41
CA SER A 94 8.53 -17.48 -8.51
C SER A 94 8.79 -18.92 -8.06
N LYS A 95 9.11 -19.13 -6.78
CA LYS A 95 9.31 -20.44 -6.17
C LYS A 95 9.05 -20.41 -4.66
N GLY A 96 9.09 -21.59 -4.04
CA GLY A 96 8.95 -21.74 -2.59
C GLY A 96 7.50 -21.79 -2.13
N LYS A 97 7.29 -21.66 -0.81
CA LYS A 97 5.98 -21.95 -0.18
C LYS A 97 4.83 -21.03 -0.62
N HIS A 98 5.15 -19.83 -1.11
CA HIS A 98 4.17 -18.84 -1.58
C HIS A 98 3.97 -18.86 -3.10
N HIS A 99 4.63 -19.78 -3.82
CA HIS A 99 4.46 -19.88 -5.26
C HIS A 99 3.05 -20.39 -5.60
N SER A 100 2.20 -19.49 -6.07
CA SER A 100 0.87 -19.80 -6.59
C SER A 100 0.91 -20.22 -8.06
N GLY A 101 1.86 -19.71 -8.84
CA GLY A 101 1.86 -19.82 -10.31
C GLY A 101 0.95 -18.78 -10.99
N LEU A 102 0.38 -17.83 -10.24
CA LEU A 102 -0.45 -16.75 -10.76
C LEU A 102 0.40 -15.51 -11.09
N VAL A 103 -0.03 -14.73 -12.08
CA VAL A 103 0.64 -13.48 -12.47
C VAL A 103 0.54 -12.42 -11.36
N GLY A 104 1.48 -11.49 -11.36
CA GLY A 104 1.42 -10.28 -10.54
C GLY A 104 0.34 -9.29 -11.00
N ILE A 105 0.18 -8.21 -10.22
CA ILE A 105 -0.66 -7.06 -10.60
C ILE A 105 0.09 -6.03 -11.44
N ASN A 106 1.39 -6.20 -11.68
CA ASN A 106 2.24 -5.28 -12.45
C ASN A 106 1.72 -4.96 -13.87
N GLY A 107 1.01 -5.89 -14.51
CA GLY A 107 0.34 -5.65 -15.79
C GLY A 107 -0.90 -4.75 -15.73
N ALA A 108 -1.35 -4.37 -14.53
CA ALA A 108 -2.48 -3.49 -14.30
C ALA A 108 -2.08 -2.03 -13.99
N ASN A 109 -0.78 -1.72 -13.94
CA ASN A 109 -0.31 -0.37 -13.73
C ASN A 109 -0.83 0.56 -14.84
N GLY A 110 -1.44 1.69 -14.46
CA GLY A 110 -2.05 2.66 -15.36
C GLY A 110 -3.37 2.23 -16.01
N LYS A 111 -3.92 1.05 -15.68
CA LYS A 111 -5.26 0.66 -16.18
C LYS A 111 -6.36 1.49 -15.52
N ASP A 112 -7.50 1.59 -16.21
CA ASP A 112 -8.66 2.30 -15.69
C ASP A 112 -9.15 1.67 -14.37
N VAL A 113 -9.39 2.51 -13.36
CA VAL A 113 -9.79 2.09 -12.01
C VAL A 113 -11.13 1.34 -12.05
N LYS A 114 -12.08 1.75 -12.89
CA LYS A 114 -13.39 1.09 -13.03
C LYS A 114 -13.27 -0.29 -13.65
N GLU A 115 -12.35 -0.46 -14.61
CA GLU A 115 -12.04 -1.79 -15.16
C GLU A 115 -11.50 -2.72 -14.09
N ILE A 116 -10.60 -2.22 -13.22
CA ILE A 116 -10.07 -3.01 -12.11
C ILE A 116 -11.16 -3.33 -11.08
N VAL A 117 -12.02 -2.36 -10.72
CA VAL A 117 -13.18 -2.62 -9.84
C VAL A 117 -14.06 -3.72 -10.41
N ALA A 118 -14.40 -3.65 -11.70
CA ALA A 118 -15.20 -4.68 -12.35
C ALA A 118 -14.53 -6.06 -12.30
N LEU A 119 -13.21 -6.13 -12.51
CA LEU A 119 -12.44 -7.37 -12.40
C LEU A 119 -12.41 -7.94 -10.98
N LEU A 120 -12.28 -7.11 -9.97
CA LEU A 120 -12.30 -7.50 -8.55
C LEU A 120 -13.69 -8.00 -8.13
N SER A 121 -14.76 -7.38 -8.62
CA SER A 121 -16.13 -7.77 -8.33
C SER A 121 -16.59 -9.00 -9.11
N ALA A 122 -16.02 -9.27 -10.29
CA ALA A 122 -16.40 -10.38 -11.13
C ALA A 122 -16.27 -11.74 -10.41
N PRO A 123 -17.11 -12.75 -10.75
CA PRO A 123 -17.13 -14.04 -10.07
C PRO A 123 -15.77 -14.73 -9.86
N PRO A 124 -14.77 -14.60 -10.77
CA PRO A 124 -13.44 -15.16 -10.53
C PRO A 124 -12.77 -14.64 -9.25
N HIS A 125 -12.75 -13.32 -9.01
CA HIS A 125 -12.17 -12.75 -7.79
C HIS A 125 -13.18 -12.69 -6.65
N GLY A 126 -14.43 -12.34 -6.95
CA GLY A 126 -15.54 -12.47 -6.01
C GLY A 126 -15.47 -11.55 -4.79
N TYR A 127 -14.96 -10.33 -4.93
CA TYR A 127 -14.95 -9.33 -3.84
C TYR A 127 -16.21 -8.46 -3.78
N GLY A 128 -17.09 -8.52 -4.79
CA GLY A 128 -18.22 -7.59 -4.94
C GLY A 128 -19.25 -7.63 -3.82
N ASP A 129 -19.37 -8.75 -3.11
CA ASP A 129 -20.22 -8.92 -1.93
C ASP A 129 -19.45 -8.80 -0.60
N LYS A 130 -18.13 -8.60 -0.64
CA LYS A 130 -17.23 -8.58 0.53
C LYS A 130 -16.70 -7.19 0.86
N LEU A 131 -16.51 -6.38 -0.17
CA LEU A 131 -15.93 -5.05 -0.10
C LEU A 131 -16.98 -4.03 -0.51
N SER A 132 -17.05 -2.90 0.20
CA SER A 132 -17.89 -1.79 -0.22
C SER A 132 -17.39 -1.17 -1.53
N ALA A 133 -18.21 -0.36 -2.18
CA ALA A 133 -17.78 0.37 -3.39
C ALA A 133 -16.54 1.25 -3.12
N ALA A 134 -16.43 1.84 -1.93
CA ALA A 134 -15.26 2.63 -1.53
C ALA A 134 -14.02 1.74 -1.35
N ASP A 135 -14.15 0.58 -0.70
CA ASP A 135 -13.05 -0.37 -0.53
C ASP A 135 -12.51 -0.91 -1.85
N LEU A 136 -13.42 -1.25 -2.77
CA LEU A 136 -13.07 -1.68 -4.11
C LEU A 136 -12.35 -0.58 -4.88
N ASN A 137 -12.82 0.68 -4.75
CA ASN A 137 -12.19 1.81 -5.39
C ASN A 137 -10.76 2.05 -4.87
N ASP A 138 -10.56 2.04 -3.56
CA ASP A 138 -9.24 2.24 -2.95
C ASP A 138 -8.26 1.12 -3.33
N LEU A 139 -8.73 -0.14 -3.28
CA LEU A 139 -7.93 -1.28 -3.73
C LEU A 139 -7.60 -1.18 -5.23
N ALA A 140 -8.55 -0.75 -6.06
CA ALA A 140 -8.33 -0.55 -7.49
C ALA A 140 -7.38 0.61 -7.78
N LEU A 141 -7.45 1.70 -7.03
CA LEU A 141 -6.48 2.79 -7.08
C LEU A 141 -5.08 2.29 -6.74
N PHE A 142 -4.94 1.45 -5.71
CA PHE A 142 -3.65 0.83 -5.39
C PHE A 142 -3.15 -0.08 -6.52
N VAL A 143 -4.01 -0.90 -7.11
CA VAL A 143 -3.63 -1.76 -8.23
C VAL A 143 -3.27 -0.93 -9.47
N SER A 144 -3.97 0.16 -9.76
CA SER A 144 -3.72 1.00 -10.94
C SER A 144 -2.48 1.88 -10.78
N GLN A 145 -2.33 2.54 -9.62
CA GLN A 145 -1.41 3.67 -9.42
C GLN A 145 -0.50 3.47 -8.20
N GLY A 146 -0.84 2.52 -7.33
CA GLY A 146 -0.19 2.28 -6.05
C GLY A 146 1.02 1.35 -6.06
N GLN A 147 1.33 0.72 -7.19
CA GLN A 147 2.43 -0.22 -7.28
C GLN A 147 3.78 0.51 -7.28
N ALA A 148 4.70 0.06 -6.43
CA ALA A 148 6.10 0.48 -6.49
C ALA A 148 6.92 -0.54 -7.30
N ASP A 149 7.80 -0.06 -8.16
CA ASP A 149 8.84 -0.91 -8.75
C ASP A 149 9.88 -1.26 -7.66
N MET A 150 9.63 -2.38 -7.00
CA MET A 150 10.40 -2.80 -5.83
C MET A 150 11.88 -3.07 -6.14
N ASP A 151 12.22 -3.44 -7.39
CA ASP A 151 13.60 -3.73 -7.77
C ASP A 151 14.49 -2.48 -7.83
N ARG A 152 13.88 -1.29 -7.84
CA ARG A 152 14.62 -0.02 -7.65
C ARG A 152 15.14 0.13 -6.23
N TYR A 153 14.46 -0.45 -5.26
CA TYR A 153 14.71 -0.23 -3.83
C TYR A 153 15.23 -1.47 -3.10
N ILE A 154 15.10 -2.66 -3.69
CA ILE A 154 15.55 -3.93 -3.12
C ILE A 154 16.31 -4.69 -4.20
N ASP A 155 17.49 -5.20 -3.86
CA ASP A 155 18.20 -6.15 -4.70
C ASP A 155 17.51 -7.52 -4.61
N ARG A 156 16.95 -7.99 -5.73
CA ARG A 156 16.14 -9.23 -5.75
C ARG A 156 16.92 -10.48 -5.39
N ALA A 157 18.20 -10.55 -5.76
CA ALA A 157 19.02 -11.73 -5.56
C ALA A 157 19.43 -11.88 -4.09
N SER A 158 19.94 -10.81 -3.49
CA SER A 158 20.43 -10.78 -2.12
C SER A 158 19.36 -10.43 -1.08
N LYS A 159 18.23 -9.88 -1.53
CA LYS A 159 17.19 -9.25 -0.69
C LYS A 159 17.67 -8.01 0.08
N ALA A 160 18.84 -7.46 -0.27
CA ALA A 160 19.38 -6.29 0.38
C ALA A 160 18.61 -5.02 -0.04
N PRO A 161 18.17 -4.17 0.89
CA PRO A 161 17.66 -2.85 0.56
C PRO A 161 18.75 -1.99 -0.10
N LYS A 162 18.37 -1.23 -1.13
CA LYS A 162 19.22 -0.26 -1.84
C LYS A 162 19.08 1.12 -1.19
N GLY A 163 19.27 1.17 0.12
CA GLY A 163 19.10 2.37 0.94
C GLY A 163 20.37 2.77 1.68
N ASP A 164 20.40 4.02 2.13
CA ASP A 164 21.41 4.56 3.03
C ASP A 164 21.03 4.28 4.49
N GLN A 165 21.82 3.45 5.16
CA GLN A 165 21.57 3.04 6.53
C GLN A 165 21.58 4.22 7.52
N ALA A 166 22.46 5.20 7.34
CA ALA A 166 22.59 6.32 8.28
C ALA A 166 21.40 7.28 8.17
N LYS A 167 20.93 7.54 6.94
CA LYS A 167 19.65 8.24 6.72
C LYS A 167 18.48 7.45 7.27
N GLY A 168 18.47 6.14 7.03
CA GLY A 168 17.48 5.20 7.54
C GLY A 168 17.32 5.25 9.05
N GLU A 169 18.44 5.28 9.78
CA GLU A 169 18.45 5.41 11.24
C GLU A 169 17.81 6.73 11.71
N ALA A 170 18.10 7.85 11.02
CA ALA A 170 17.48 9.13 11.34
C ALA A 170 15.96 9.11 11.12
N TYR A 171 15.50 8.56 9.99
CA TYR A 171 14.07 8.40 9.71
C TYR A 171 13.39 7.44 10.69
N PHE A 172 14.01 6.29 10.97
CA PHE A 172 13.47 5.30 11.90
C PHE A 172 13.35 5.86 13.32
N ASN A 173 14.38 6.54 13.82
CA ASN A 173 14.38 7.12 15.16
C ASN A 173 13.34 8.22 15.35
N THR A 174 12.97 8.94 14.28
CA THR A 174 12.02 10.05 14.33
C THR A 174 10.58 9.60 14.09
N ILE A 175 10.36 8.62 13.21
CA ILE A 175 9.04 8.18 12.77
C ILE A 175 8.61 6.89 13.47
N CYS A 176 9.49 5.90 13.53
CA CYS A 176 9.13 4.52 13.86
C CYS A 176 9.38 4.17 15.34
N ALA A 177 10.49 4.67 15.90
CA ALA A 177 10.98 4.27 17.22
C ALA A 177 10.03 4.66 18.37
N LYS A 178 9.09 5.59 18.14
CA LYS A 178 8.07 5.94 19.13
C LYS A 178 7.12 4.76 19.45
N CYS A 179 6.89 3.89 18.46
CA CYS A 179 6.06 2.70 18.60
C CYS A 179 6.91 1.42 18.64
N HIS A 180 7.98 1.36 17.85
CA HIS A 180 8.79 0.15 17.69
C HIS A 180 10.01 0.05 18.61
N GLY A 181 10.33 1.11 19.34
CA GLY A 181 11.59 1.23 20.07
C GLY A 181 12.77 1.43 19.11
N LYS A 182 13.86 2.02 19.59
CA LYS A 182 15.09 2.18 18.78
C LYS A 182 15.76 0.85 18.45
N ASP A 183 15.51 -0.17 19.26
CA ASP A 183 15.95 -1.54 19.07
C ASP A 183 15.01 -2.35 18.16
N GLY A 184 13.87 -1.81 17.74
CA GLY A 184 12.89 -2.52 16.92
C GLY A 184 12.26 -3.73 17.61
N LEU A 185 12.27 -3.78 18.94
CA LEU A 185 11.76 -4.90 19.73
C LEU A 185 10.33 -4.70 20.24
N GLN A 186 9.70 -3.57 19.92
CA GLN A 186 8.33 -3.25 20.30
C GLN A 186 7.35 -3.23 19.11
N PRO A 187 6.05 -3.43 19.39
CA PRO A 187 5.48 -4.07 20.59
C PRO A 187 5.94 -5.53 20.78
N LYS A 188 5.79 -6.10 21.99
CA LYS A 188 6.24 -7.47 22.29
C LYS A 188 5.41 -8.55 21.59
N GLU A 189 4.22 -8.19 21.13
CA GLU A 189 3.29 -9.06 20.43
C GLU A 189 3.70 -9.27 18.95
N MET A 190 4.60 -8.45 18.42
CA MET A 190 5.12 -8.59 17.05
C MET A 190 6.57 -9.08 17.02
N PRO A 191 7.00 -9.85 16.01
CA PRO A 191 8.40 -10.25 15.87
C PRO A 191 9.34 -9.04 15.84
N PRO A 192 10.60 -9.19 16.31
CA PRO A 192 11.64 -8.16 16.16
C PRO A 192 11.74 -7.68 14.72
N LEU A 193 11.83 -6.37 14.49
CA LEU A 193 11.83 -5.83 13.12
C LEU A 193 12.96 -6.38 12.26
N GLY A 194 14.16 -6.57 12.82
CA GLY A 194 15.30 -7.17 12.11
C GLY A 194 15.01 -8.59 11.60
N SER A 195 14.14 -9.35 12.28
CA SER A 195 13.73 -10.70 11.86
C SER A 195 12.85 -10.70 10.61
N LEU A 196 12.12 -9.60 10.36
CA LEU A 196 11.20 -9.48 9.23
C LEU A 196 11.93 -9.26 7.89
N MET A 197 13.20 -8.86 7.93
CA MET A 197 14.02 -8.61 6.73
C MET A 197 14.34 -9.87 5.91
N GLY A 198 13.89 -11.06 6.34
CA GLY A 198 13.83 -12.23 5.46
C GLY A 198 12.88 -12.04 4.27
N ASN A 199 11.96 -11.08 4.36
CA ASN A 199 11.00 -10.68 3.33
C ASN A 199 10.93 -9.13 3.21
N PRO A 200 11.94 -8.47 2.62
CA PRO A 200 12.01 -7.01 2.58
C PRO A 200 10.85 -6.38 1.79
N TRP A 201 10.29 -7.08 0.80
CA TRP A 201 9.15 -6.57 0.03
C TRP A 201 7.90 -6.37 0.89
N GLU A 202 7.66 -7.26 1.86
CA GLU A 202 6.57 -7.09 2.82
C GLU A 202 6.81 -5.91 3.74
N VAL A 203 8.03 -5.75 4.24
CA VAL A 203 8.40 -4.62 5.09
C VAL A 203 8.25 -3.30 4.32
N MET A 204 8.75 -3.23 3.08
CA MET A 204 8.61 -2.06 2.21
C MET A 204 7.14 -1.73 1.95
N HIS A 205 6.32 -2.74 1.60
CA HIS A 205 4.90 -2.56 1.37
C HIS A 205 4.21 -1.93 2.59
N LYS A 206 4.51 -2.41 3.79
CA LYS A 206 3.91 -1.93 5.05
C LYS A 206 4.42 -0.56 5.45
N VAL A 207 5.69 -0.25 5.23
CA VAL A 207 6.24 1.11 5.46
C VAL A 207 5.57 2.12 4.54
N LEU A 208 5.35 1.77 3.27
CA LEU A 208 4.67 2.65 2.33
C LEU A 208 3.19 2.82 2.69
N ASN A 209 2.46 1.73 2.91
CA ASN A 209 1.00 1.77 2.92
C ASN A 209 0.36 1.68 4.31
N GLY A 210 1.12 1.24 5.33
CA GLY A 210 0.62 0.97 6.68
C GLY A 210 0.43 -0.51 6.99
N GLN A 211 -0.03 -0.80 8.20
CA GLN A 211 -0.27 -2.14 8.73
C GLN A 211 -1.77 -2.38 8.94
N PRO A 212 -2.36 -3.49 8.46
CA PRO A 212 -3.77 -3.76 8.66
C PRO A 212 -4.16 -3.82 10.15
N ALA A 213 -5.24 -3.11 10.49
CA ALA A 213 -5.80 -3.01 11.84
C ALA A 213 -4.87 -2.40 12.90
N GLU A 214 -3.85 -1.64 12.50
CA GLU A 214 -2.93 -0.95 13.41
C GLU A 214 -2.76 0.51 12.99
N SER A 215 -2.44 1.39 13.94
CA SER A 215 -2.20 2.82 13.67
C SER A 215 -0.77 3.10 13.14
N MET A 216 -0.19 2.17 12.39
CA MET A 216 1.13 2.36 11.77
C MET A 216 1.00 3.38 10.62
N PRO A 217 1.76 4.49 10.64
CA PRO A 217 1.65 5.51 9.60
C PRO A 217 2.09 4.97 8.23
N SER A 218 1.44 5.45 7.17
CA SER A 218 1.86 5.25 5.79
C SER A 218 2.86 6.33 5.39
N LEU A 219 3.99 5.94 4.80
CA LEU A 219 5.01 6.88 4.31
C LEU A 219 4.94 7.10 2.79
N ARG A 220 3.85 6.67 2.15
CA ARG A 220 3.68 6.67 0.70
C ARG A 220 3.87 8.04 0.04
N ALA A 221 3.37 9.10 0.68
CA ALA A 221 3.48 10.46 0.14
C ALA A 221 4.92 11.01 0.16
N LEU A 222 5.85 10.31 0.83
CA LEU A 222 7.27 10.64 0.86
C LEU A 222 8.00 9.95 -0.28
N ASP A 223 9.21 10.43 -0.60
CA ASP A 223 10.09 9.73 -1.54
C ASP A 223 10.29 8.28 -1.08
N HIS A 224 9.97 7.31 -1.94
CA HIS A 224 10.08 5.88 -1.62
C HIS A 224 11.52 5.46 -1.26
N GLN A 225 12.54 6.23 -1.64
CA GLN A 225 13.91 6.03 -1.17
C GLN A 225 14.02 6.13 0.36
N ILE A 226 13.19 6.97 1.02
CA ILE A 226 13.13 7.05 2.49
C ILE A 226 12.74 5.69 3.09
N ALA A 227 11.78 4.99 2.49
CA ALA A 227 11.41 3.66 2.94
C ALA A 227 12.56 2.65 2.70
N ALA A 228 13.27 2.73 1.57
CA ALA A 228 14.44 1.89 1.32
C ALA A 228 15.57 2.13 2.33
N ASP A 229 15.83 3.39 2.69
CA ASP A 229 16.78 3.80 3.72
C ASP A 229 16.38 3.23 5.10
N ILE A 230 15.10 3.37 5.49
CA ILE A 230 14.56 2.76 6.73
C ILE A 230 14.78 1.25 6.72
N LEU A 231 14.47 0.56 5.62
CA LEU A 231 14.70 -0.88 5.50
C LEU A 231 16.18 -1.24 5.66
N ALA A 232 17.10 -0.45 5.08
CA ALA A 232 18.54 -0.65 5.24
C ALA A 232 18.94 -0.58 6.72
N HIS A 233 18.40 0.38 7.49
CA HIS A 233 18.60 0.43 8.94
C HIS A 233 17.96 -0.76 9.68
N ILE A 234 16.75 -1.19 9.31
CA ILE A 234 16.10 -2.34 9.96
C ILE A 234 16.97 -3.62 9.85
N THR A 235 17.76 -3.77 8.79
CA THR A 235 18.68 -4.93 8.66
C THR A 235 19.75 -5.01 9.77
N THR A 236 20.05 -3.90 10.44
CA THR A 236 21.02 -3.84 11.55
C THR A 236 20.39 -4.07 12.91
N LEU A 237 19.05 -4.09 13.01
CA LEU A 237 18.35 -4.29 14.26
C LEU A 237 18.38 -5.77 14.70
N PRO A 238 18.22 -6.05 16.01
CA PRO A 238 18.12 -7.41 16.53
C PRO A 238 17.07 -8.25 15.81
N LYS A 239 17.42 -9.53 15.59
CA LYS A 239 16.52 -10.55 15.02
C LYS A 239 15.80 -11.35 16.09
N GLU A 240 16.27 -11.26 17.33
CA GLU A 240 15.78 -12.00 18.49
C GLU A 240 15.72 -11.04 19.69
N ARG A 241 15.03 -11.46 20.76
CA ARG A 241 14.88 -10.68 22.00
C ARG A 241 15.84 -11.16 23.07
#